data_AF-V4YN96-F1
#
_entry.id   AF-V4YN96-F1
#
_cell.length_a   1.000
_cell.length_b   1.000
_cell.length_c   1.000
_cell.angle_alpha   90.00
_cell.angle_beta   90.00
_cell.angle_gamma   90.00
#
_symmetry.space_group_name_H-M   'P 1'
#
loop_
_entity.id
_entity.type
_entity.pdbx_description
1 polymer ?
#
loop_
_entity_poly.entity_id
_entity_poly.type
_entity_poly.pdbx_seq_one_letter_code
_entity_poly.pdbx_strand_id
1 'polypeptide(L)'
;MQLFNKILPQGGGLANALLRRAPCVCLDWDVRQKSRFDATTSEGNVVGVFIARGCVLRGGDVLVSTQGDLLRVVAADQPVLRITPCAEHGRPFDLVRAAYHLGNRHVPIELTPTHLHIEPDHVLADMLREMHLTVAQAQSAFEPESGAYGDHSAHQHADKGHTQNHSHSHSHSQGHDDGHLHDNGHAHG
;
A
#
# COMPACT_ATOMS: atom_id res chain seq x y z
N MET A 1 -20.07 13.37 16.76
CA MET A 1 -19.28 12.26 16.18
C MET A 1 -17.81 12.53 16.47
N GLN A 2 -17.12 11.61 17.14
CA GLN A 2 -15.72 11.78 17.51
C GLN A 2 -14.82 11.60 16.29
N LEU A 3 -13.77 12.41 16.16
CA LEU A 3 -12.88 12.41 14.99
C LEU A 3 -11.46 12.01 15.39
N PHE A 4 -10.93 11.00 14.71
CA PHE A 4 -9.56 10.51 14.84
C PHE A 4 -8.71 10.97 13.66
N ASN A 5 -7.57 11.61 13.93
CA ASN A 5 -6.79 12.27 12.89
C ASN A 5 -5.27 12.05 12.93
N LYS A 6 -4.78 11.32 13.93
CA LYS A 6 -3.36 10.99 14.06
C LYS A 6 -3.20 9.48 14.21
N ILE A 7 -2.16 8.95 13.57
CA ILE A 7 -1.76 7.55 13.68
C ILE A 7 -0.54 7.46 14.58
N LEU A 8 -0.56 6.54 15.55
CA LEU A 8 0.58 6.06 16.30
C LEU A 8 0.88 4.63 15.81
N PRO A 9 1.91 4.44 14.97
CA PRO A 9 2.26 3.12 14.45
C PRO A 9 2.48 2.14 15.60
N GLN A 10 1.79 1.00 15.57
CA GLN A 10 1.85 -0.05 16.60
C GLN A 10 1.67 0.44 18.05
N GLY A 11 1.01 1.59 18.25
CA GLY A 11 0.86 2.19 19.57
C GLY A 11 2.16 2.71 20.20
N GLY A 12 3.17 3.02 19.39
CA GLY A 12 4.50 3.42 19.82
C GLY A 12 4.51 4.49 20.93
N GLY A 13 5.21 4.20 22.03
CA GLY A 13 5.35 5.08 23.19
C GLY A 13 4.22 4.97 24.23
N LEU A 14 3.15 4.21 23.96
CA LEU A 14 2.08 3.97 24.94
C LEU A 14 2.37 2.76 25.81
N ALA A 15 1.98 2.83 27.08
CA ALA A 15 2.02 1.69 27.98
C ALA A 15 0.99 0.62 27.58
N ASN A 16 1.33 -0.66 27.70
CA ASN A 16 0.44 -1.79 27.38
C ASN A 16 -0.93 -1.72 28.09
N ALA A 17 -0.99 -1.16 29.31
CA ALA A 17 -2.24 -0.97 30.04
C ALA A 17 -3.20 0.01 29.34
N LEU A 18 -2.67 1.05 28.69
CA LEU A 18 -3.46 1.99 27.89
C LEU A 18 -3.94 1.32 26.61
N LEU A 19 -3.04 0.61 25.92
CA LEU A 19 -3.36 -0.12 24.70
C LEU A 19 -4.48 -1.13 24.93
N ARG A 20 -4.43 -1.93 25.99
CA ARG A 20 -5.46 -2.95 26.30
C ARG A 20 -6.83 -2.38 26.66
N ARG A 21 -6.87 -1.17 27.21
CA ARG A 21 -8.12 -0.51 27.64
C ARG A 21 -8.77 0.31 26.53
N ALA A 22 -8.01 0.71 25.52
CA ALA A 22 -8.55 1.47 24.40
C ALA A 22 -9.61 0.64 23.64
N PRO A 23 -10.75 1.25 23.24
CA PRO A 23 -11.67 0.65 22.29
C PRO A 23 -10.94 0.28 21.00
N CYS A 24 -11.51 -0.64 20.22
CA CYS A 24 -10.95 -0.99 18.92
C CYS A 24 -11.95 -0.90 17.78
N VAL A 25 -11.43 -0.82 16.56
CA VAL A 25 -12.18 -0.99 15.31
C VAL A 25 -11.56 -2.13 14.52
N CYS A 26 -12.39 -3.06 14.08
CA CYS A 26 -11.97 -4.15 13.20
C CYS A 26 -12.24 -3.70 11.76
N LEU A 27 -11.18 -3.55 10.97
CA LEU A 27 -11.25 -3.00 9.62
C LEU A 27 -10.59 -3.97 8.63
N ASP A 28 -11.28 -4.25 7.53
CA ASP A 28 -10.70 -4.95 6.39
C ASP A 28 -9.65 -4.07 5.68
N TRP A 29 -8.94 -4.66 4.73
CA TRP A 29 -7.90 -3.99 3.95
C TRP A 29 -8.45 -2.80 3.15
N ASP A 30 -9.60 -2.96 2.48
CA ASP A 30 -10.24 -1.92 1.67
C ASP A 30 -10.50 -0.64 2.46
N VAL A 31 -10.95 -0.76 3.71
CA VAL A 31 -11.17 0.39 4.59
C VAL A 31 -9.85 0.95 5.11
N ARG A 32 -8.88 0.09 5.47
CA ARG A 32 -7.58 0.52 6.00
C ARG A 32 -6.72 1.31 5.01
N GLN A 33 -6.97 1.17 3.71
CA GLN A 33 -6.35 1.98 2.67
C GLN A 33 -6.99 3.37 2.49
N LYS A 34 -8.17 3.63 3.08
CA LYS A 34 -8.88 4.90 2.93
C LYS A 34 -8.36 5.93 3.92
N SER A 35 -8.19 7.17 3.43
CA SER A 35 -7.82 8.30 4.29
C SER A 35 -9.00 8.87 5.09
N ARG A 36 -10.24 8.56 4.70
CA ARG A 36 -11.48 9.09 5.29
C ARG A 36 -12.57 8.03 5.26
N PHE A 37 -13.14 7.70 6.41
CA PHE A 37 -14.23 6.76 6.55
C PHE A 37 -14.86 6.87 7.94
N ASP A 38 -16.08 6.37 8.08
CA ASP A 38 -16.72 6.17 9.38
C ASP A 38 -16.53 4.71 9.81
N ALA A 39 -16.43 4.47 11.11
CA ALA A 39 -16.30 3.15 11.70
C ALA A 39 -17.14 3.04 12.98
N THR A 40 -17.50 1.81 13.34
CA THR A 40 -18.15 1.50 14.61
C THR A 40 -17.14 0.85 15.54
N THR A 41 -16.94 1.42 16.73
CA THR A 41 -16.00 0.89 17.71
C THR A 41 -16.55 -0.36 18.40
N SER A 42 -15.69 -1.08 19.11
CA SER A 42 -16.04 -2.22 19.97
C SER A 42 -17.05 -1.89 21.07
N GLU A 43 -17.27 -0.61 21.35
CA GLU A 43 -18.26 -0.12 22.32
C GLU A 43 -19.59 0.31 21.67
N GLY A 44 -19.72 0.16 20.34
CA GLY A 44 -20.92 0.52 19.58
C GLY A 44 -21.00 2.00 19.17
N ASN A 45 -19.95 2.80 19.44
CA ASN A 45 -19.93 4.21 19.08
C ASN A 45 -19.53 4.40 17.61
N VAL A 46 -20.22 5.30 16.90
CA VAL A 46 -19.83 5.70 15.54
C VAL A 46 -18.80 6.83 15.61
N VAL A 47 -17.68 6.63 14.91
CA VAL A 47 -16.55 7.55 14.88
C VAL A 47 -16.13 7.83 13.44
N GLY A 48 -15.60 9.02 13.19
CA GLY A 48 -14.98 9.37 11.91
C GLY A 48 -13.46 9.25 11.99
N VAL A 49 -12.84 8.75 10.93
CA VAL A 49 -11.39 8.72 10.75
C VAL A 49 -11.01 9.67 9.61
N PHE A 50 -10.04 10.54 9.84
CA PHE A 50 -9.48 11.47 8.84
C PHE A 50 -7.97 11.53 8.99
N ILE A 51 -7.25 10.75 8.20
CA ILE A 51 -5.79 10.69 8.22
C ILE A 51 -5.19 11.31 6.96
N ALA A 52 -3.88 11.52 6.94
CA ALA A 52 -3.18 12.01 5.76
C ALA A 52 -3.39 11.08 4.57
N ARG A 53 -3.50 11.66 3.37
CA ARG A 53 -3.63 10.87 2.13
C ARG A 53 -2.36 10.07 1.89
N GLY A 54 -2.51 8.83 1.41
CA GLY A 54 -1.40 7.92 1.17
C GLY A 54 -0.96 7.12 2.40
N CYS A 55 -1.48 7.43 3.59
CA CYS A 55 -1.30 6.56 4.76
C CYS A 55 -2.22 5.33 4.66
N VAL A 56 -1.69 4.19 5.08
CA VAL A 56 -2.41 2.93 5.22
C VAL A 56 -2.39 2.53 6.69
N LEU A 57 -3.52 2.05 7.21
CA LEU A 57 -3.61 1.56 8.58
C LEU A 57 -3.18 0.08 8.65
N ARG A 58 -2.31 -0.23 9.60
CA ARG A 58 -1.91 -1.61 9.91
C ARG A 58 -2.61 -2.11 11.16
N GLY A 59 -2.81 -3.42 11.25
CA GLY A 59 -3.24 -4.05 12.50
C GLY A 59 -2.26 -3.70 13.62
N GLY A 60 -2.79 -3.29 14.78
CA GLY A 60 -2.00 -2.85 15.92
C GLY A 60 -1.73 -1.34 15.98
N ASP A 61 -1.98 -0.60 14.90
CA ASP A 61 -1.90 0.86 14.95
C ASP A 61 -2.92 1.45 15.92
N VAL A 62 -2.61 2.63 16.46
CA VAL A 62 -3.51 3.36 17.36
C VAL A 62 -3.82 4.71 16.75
N LEU A 63 -5.11 4.96 16.54
CA LEU A 63 -5.62 6.26 16.16
C LEU A 63 -5.81 7.12 17.41
N VAL A 64 -5.48 8.41 17.28
CA VAL A 64 -5.65 9.40 18.35
C VAL A 64 -6.63 10.48 17.92
N SER A 65 -7.59 10.79 18.80
CA SER A 65 -8.56 11.86 18.60
C SER A 65 -7.94 13.23 18.88
N THR A 66 -8.62 14.31 18.47
CA THR A 66 -8.21 15.68 18.83
C THR A 66 -8.24 15.95 20.34
N GLN A 67 -8.95 15.12 21.12
CA GLN A 67 -9.05 15.20 22.58
C GLN A 67 -8.10 14.22 23.29
N GLY A 68 -7.31 13.45 22.54
CA GLY A 68 -6.34 12.49 23.08
C GLY A 68 -6.91 11.09 23.36
N ASP A 69 -8.14 10.82 22.95
CA ASP A 69 -8.71 9.47 23.05
C ASP A 69 -7.99 8.51 22.12
N LEU A 70 -7.91 7.25 22.53
CA LEU A 70 -7.21 6.19 21.80
C LEU A 70 -8.22 5.25 21.16
N LEU A 71 -7.94 4.83 19.93
CA LEU A 71 -8.70 3.81 19.23
C LEU A 71 -7.74 2.85 18.51
N ARG A 72 -7.75 1.59 18.92
CA ARG A 72 -6.86 0.57 18.35
C ARG A 72 -7.43 0.01 17.05
N VAL A 73 -6.60 -0.09 16.03
CA VAL A 73 -6.94 -0.75 14.76
C VAL A 73 -6.64 -2.23 14.87
N VAL A 74 -7.61 -3.05 14.51
CA VAL A 74 -7.47 -4.50 14.35
C VAL A 74 -7.70 -4.82 12.89
N ALA A 75 -6.78 -5.53 12.26
CA ALA A 75 -7.00 -6.07 10.93
C ALA A 75 -8.10 -7.14 11.03
N ALA A 76 -9.24 -6.89 10.39
CA ALA A 76 -10.34 -7.84 10.39
C ALA A 76 -10.03 -9.03 9.48
N ASP A 77 -10.52 -10.21 9.84
CA ASP A 77 -10.53 -11.35 8.93
C ASP A 77 -11.41 -11.02 7.72
N GLN A 78 -10.88 -11.26 6.53
CA GLN A 78 -11.58 -11.04 5.28
C GLN A 78 -11.35 -12.22 4.31
N PRO A 79 -12.19 -12.36 3.27
CA PRO A 79 -11.94 -13.35 2.23
C PRO A 79 -10.59 -13.10 1.55
N VAL A 80 -9.76 -14.14 1.51
CA VAL A 80 -8.47 -14.15 0.80
C VAL A 80 -8.29 -15.45 0.04
N LEU A 81 -7.39 -15.44 -0.94
CA LEU A 81 -6.83 -16.65 -1.51
C LEU A 81 -5.50 -16.96 -0.82
N ARG A 82 -5.38 -18.17 -0.29
CA ARG A 82 -4.16 -18.72 0.28
C ARG A 82 -3.44 -19.60 -0.72
N ILE A 83 -2.24 -19.18 -1.09
CA ILE A 83 -1.39 -19.84 -2.10
C ILE A 83 -0.30 -20.60 -1.38
N THR A 84 -0.18 -21.89 -1.66
CA THR A 84 0.87 -22.77 -1.13
C THR A 84 1.52 -23.59 -2.24
N PRO A 85 2.76 -24.09 -2.06
CA PRO A 85 3.32 -25.08 -2.97
C PRO A 85 2.42 -26.32 -3.01
N CYS A 86 2.23 -26.90 -4.20
CA CYS A 86 1.61 -28.22 -4.32
C CYS A 86 2.42 -29.26 -3.53
N ALA A 87 1.77 -30.12 -2.74
CA ALA A 87 2.45 -31.14 -1.95
C ALA A 87 3.16 -32.21 -2.81
N GLU A 88 2.65 -32.48 -4.01
CA GLU A 88 3.16 -33.53 -4.89
C GLU A 88 4.25 -33.03 -5.84
N HIS A 89 4.07 -31.83 -6.40
CA HIS A 89 4.91 -31.30 -7.49
C HIS A 89 5.57 -29.95 -7.16
N GLY A 90 5.13 -29.29 -6.09
CA GLY A 90 5.54 -27.93 -5.75
C GLY A 90 6.88 -27.89 -5.04
N ARG A 91 7.67 -26.88 -5.37
CA ARG A 91 8.93 -26.55 -4.69
C ARG A 91 8.76 -25.20 -3.97
N PRO A 92 9.49 -24.95 -2.86
CA PRO A 92 9.45 -23.64 -2.20
C PRO A 92 9.74 -22.46 -3.14
N PHE A 93 10.59 -22.67 -4.14
CA PHE A 93 10.91 -21.66 -5.16
C PHE A 93 9.71 -21.24 -6.03
N ASP A 94 8.67 -22.09 -6.14
CA ASP A 94 7.49 -21.74 -6.94
C ASP A 94 6.65 -20.63 -6.28
N LEU A 95 6.68 -20.48 -4.95
CA LEU A 95 6.12 -19.31 -4.26
C LEU A 95 6.89 -18.02 -4.60
N VAL A 96 8.22 -18.09 -4.69
CA VAL A 96 9.05 -16.93 -5.06
C VAL A 96 8.71 -16.48 -6.49
N ARG A 97 8.56 -17.43 -7.41
CA ARG A 97 8.11 -17.14 -8.78
C ARG A 97 6.71 -16.54 -8.81
N ALA A 98 5.80 -17.06 -7.99
CA ALA A 98 4.44 -16.52 -7.87
C ALA A 98 4.45 -15.06 -7.39
N ALA A 99 5.17 -14.79 -6.30
CA ALA A 99 5.33 -13.44 -5.76
C ALA A 99 5.92 -12.47 -6.79
N TYR A 100 6.92 -12.92 -7.57
CA TYR A 100 7.48 -12.13 -8.68
C TYR A 100 6.41 -11.79 -9.75
N HIS A 101 5.63 -12.77 -10.21
CA HIS A 101 4.61 -12.54 -11.24
C HIS A 101 3.44 -11.69 -10.74
N LEU A 102 3.03 -11.84 -9.47
CA LEU A 102 2.00 -11.02 -8.83
C LEU A 102 2.49 -9.59 -8.62
N GLY A 103 3.73 -9.42 -8.13
CA GLY A 103 4.37 -8.11 -7.97
C GLY A 103 4.51 -7.35 -9.28
N ASN A 104 4.91 -8.03 -10.38
CA ASN A 104 4.96 -7.45 -11.73
C ASN A 104 3.58 -6.97 -12.25
N ARG A 105 2.49 -7.43 -11.64
CA ARG A 105 1.12 -7.02 -11.95
C ARG A 105 0.57 -5.99 -10.95
N HIS A 106 1.40 -5.54 -10.00
CA HIS A 106 1.00 -4.65 -8.92
C HIS A 106 -0.15 -5.19 -8.07
N VAL A 107 -0.25 -6.52 -7.91
CA VAL A 107 -1.25 -7.15 -7.06
C VAL A 107 -0.83 -6.97 -5.59
N PRO A 108 -1.70 -6.44 -4.71
CA PRO A 108 -1.48 -6.45 -3.28
C PRO A 108 -1.25 -7.88 -2.80
N ILE A 109 -0.11 -8.12 -2.14
CA ILE A 109 0.31 -9.46 -1.75
C ILE A 109 0.86 -9.44 -0.33
N GLU A 110 0.36 -10.34 0.51
CA GLU A 110 0.96 -10.63 1.81
C GLU A 110 1.95 -11.79 1.63
N LEU A 111 3.19 -11.54 2.05
CA LEU A 111 4.26 -12.52 1.97
C LEU A 111 4.45 -13.19 3.32
N THR A 112 4.49 -14.52 3.32
CA THR A 112 4.96 -15.30 4.47
C THR A 112 5.97 -16.35 4.00
N PRO A 113 6.76 -16.94 4.91
CA PRO A 113 7.71 -18.00 4.54
C PRO A 113 7.07 -19.25 3.95
N THR A 114 5.77 -19.48 4.17
CA THR A 114 5.10 -20.75 3.85
C THR A 114 3.92 -20.61 2.88
N HIS A 115 3.40 -19.41 2.69
CA HIS A 115 2.25 -19.13 1.83
C HIS A 115 2.19 -17.66 1.43
N LEU A 116 1.36 -17.37 0.44
CA LEU A 116 1.00 -16.00 0.04
C LEU A 116 -0.50 -15.80 0.30
N HIS A 117 -0.90 -14.57 0.64
CA HIS A 117 -2.29 -14.14 0.51
C HIS A 117 -2.43 -13.08 -0.57
N ILE A 118 -3.54 -13.16 -1.31
CA ILE A 118 -4.04 -12.10 -2.19
C ILE A 118 -5.56 -11.99 -2.01
N GLU A 119 -6.13 -10.90 -2.48
CA GLU A 119 -7.59 -10.76 -2.54
C GLU A 119 -8.20 -11.75 -3.56
N PRO A 120 -9.48 -12.11 -3.42
CA PRO A 120 -10.15 -13.02 -4.33
C PRO A 120 -10.19 -12.52 -5.78
N ASP A 121 -9.39 -13.16 -6.63
CA ASP A 121 -9.39 -12.94 -8.08
C ASP A 121 -9.27 -14.29 -8.80
N HIS A 122 -10.28 -14.62 -9.62
CA HIS A 122 -10.34 -15.91 -10.32
C HIS A 122 -9.29 -16.03 -11.44
N VAL A 123 -8.95 -14.94 -12.13
CA VAL A 123 -7.95 -14.93 -13.20
C VAL A 123 -6.56 -15.17 -12.61
N LEU A 124 -6.25 -14.51 -11.50
CA LEU A 124 -5.00 -14.75 -10.78
C LEU A 124 -4.96 -16.16 -10.18
N ALA A 125 -6.09 -16.67 -9.66
CA ALA A 125 -6.17 -18.02 -9.15
C ALA A 125 -5.85 -19.07 -10.22
N ASP A 126 -6.39 -18.92 -11.43
CA ASP A 126 -6.13 -19.84 -12.54
C ASP A 126 -4.67 -19.79 -13.00
N MET A 127 -4.10 -18.59 -13.14
CA MET A 127 -2.67 -18.41 -13.41
C MET A 127 -1.79 -19.14 -12.38
N LEU A 128 -2.10 -19.00 -11.09
CA LEU A 128 -1.33 -19.63 -10.01
C LEU A 128 -1.48 -21.16 -10.01
N ARG A 129 -2.66 -21.69 -10.38
CA ARG A 129 -2.86 -23.14 -10.55
C ARG A 129 -2.04 -23.69 -11.72
N GLU A 130 -1.96 -22.96 -12.83
CA GLU A 130 -1.09 -23.32 -13.97
C GLU A 130 0.39 -23.34 -13.60
N MET A 131 0.78 -22.58 -12.57
CA MET A 131 2.13 -22.63 -11.98
C MET A 131 2.33 -23.79 -10.98
N HIS A 132 1.41 -24.75 -10.92
CA HIS A 132 1.40 -25.88 -9.99
C HIS A 132 1.35 -25.48 -8.51
N LEU A 133 0.65 -24.39 -8.19
CA LEU A 133 0.38 -23.97 -6.81
C LEU A 133 -1.02 -24.39 -6.37
N THR A 134 -1.16 -24.67 -5.08
CA THR A 134 -2.46 -24.88 -4.45
C THR A 134 -3.04 -23.53 -4.05
N VAL A 135 -4.22 -23.20 -4.57
CA VAL A 135 -4.97 -21.97 -4.27
C VAL A 135 -6.26 -22.34 -3.55
N ALA A 136 -6.37 -21.95 -2.28
CA ALA A 136 -7.55 -22.22 -1.45
C ALA A 136 -8.18 -20.91 -0.95
N GLN A 137 -9.51 -20.88 -0.81
CA GLN A 137 -10.18 -19.77 -0.12
C GLN A 137 -9.93 -19.88 1.39
N ALA A 138 -9.71 -18.73 2.04
CA ALA A 138 -9.58 -18.62 3.49
C ALA A 138 -10.22 -17.34 4.01
N GLN A 139 -10.44 -17.28 5.32
CA GLN A 139 -10.73 -16.07 6.07
C GLN A 139 -9.49 -15.76 6.92
N SER A 140 -8.87 -14.61 6.68
CA SER A 140 -7.68 -14.19 7.42
C SER A 140 -7.57 -12.68 7.37
N ALA A 141 -7.00 -12.08 8.42
CA ALA A 141 -6.45 -10.74 8.33
C ALA A 141 -5.47 -10.70 7.15
N PHE A 142 -5.59 -9.64 6.33
CA PHE A 142 -4.78 -9.47 5.13
C PHE A 142 -3.84 -8.27 5.31
N GLU A 143 -2.53 -8.52 5.35
CA GLU A 143 -1.51 -7.48 5.56
C GLU A 143 -0.52 -7.43 4.40
N PRO A 144 -0.94 -6.97 3.21
CA PRO A 144 -0.07 -6.97 2.05
C PRO A 144 1.12 -6.02 2.24
N GLU A 145 2.27 -6.40 1.70
CA GLU A 145 3.47 -5.58 1.79
C GLU A 145 3.27 -4.23 1.09
N SER A 146 3.76 -3.17 1.73
CA SER A 146 3.85 -1.87 1.07
C SER A 146 4.86 -2.00 -0.07
N GLY A 147 4.48 -1.65 -1.30
CA GLY A 147 5.43 -1.62 -2.41
C GLY A 147 6.63 -0.71 -2.12
N ALA A 148 7.71 -0.86 -2.89
CA ALA A 148 9.01 -0.22 -2.63
C ALA A 148 9.03 1.31 -2.44
N TYR A 149 7.93 2.00 -2.77
CA TYR A 149 7.78 3.45 -2.65
C TYR A 149 6.71 3.90 -1.64
N GLY A 150 6.02 2.97 -0.97
CA GLY A 150 4.86 3.26 -0.11
C GLY A 150 5.20 3.75 1.30
N ASP A 151 6.42 3.49 1.79
CA ASP A 151 6.77 3.74 3.21
C ASP A 151 7.26 5.17 3.49
N HIS A 152 7.39 6.01 2.46
CA HIS A 152 7.94 7.37 2.60
C HIS A 152 6.96 8.40 3.17
N SER A 153 5.69 8.03 3.42
CA SER A 153 4.66 8.97 3.88
C SER A 153 4.55 9.10 5.41
N ALA A 154 5.08 8.16 6.20
CA ALA A 154 4.96 8.21 7.67
C ALA A 154 6.08 9.00 8.38
N HIS A 155 7.18 9.32 7.69
CA HIS A 155 8.37 9.94 8.30
C HIS A 155 8.58 11.44 8.00
N GLN A 156 7.68 12.10 7.28
CA GLN A 156 7.86 13.52 6.90
C GLN A 156 7.04 14.48 7.78
N HIS A 157 7.27 14.42 9.09
CA HIS A 157 6.99 15.56 9.98
C HIS A 157 8.20 15.79 10.91
N ALA A 158 9.38 15.93 10.30
CA ALA A 158 10.46 16.73 10.87
C ALA A 158 10.46 18.06 10.13
N ASP A 159 10.11 19.10 10.88
CA ASP A 159 10.17 20.51 10.56
C ASP A 159 11.49 20.87 9.84
N LYS A 160 11.47 20.99 8.51
CA LYS A 160 12.46 21.71 7.71
C LYS A 160 11.77 22.38 6.53
N GLY A 161 11.38 23.63 6.75
CA GLY A 161 11.16 24.56 5.65
C GLY A 161 12.44 24.71 4.84
N HIS A 162 12.43 24.24 3.60
CA HIS A 162 13.19 24.81 2.48
C HIS A 162 12.46 24.47 1.19
N THR A 163 11.65 25.42 0.71
CA THR A 163 11.24 25.48 -0.68
C THR A 163 12.48 25.79 -1.52
N GLN A 164 13.01 24.81 -2.25
CA GLN A 164 13.88 25.07 -3.39
C GLN A 164 13.18 24.56 -4.64
N ASN A 165 12.43 25.48 -5.24
CA ASN A 165 11.79 25.33 -6.52
C ASN A 165 12.88 25.55 -7.58
N HIS A 166 13.60 24.51 -7.97
CA HIS A 166 14.53 24.59 -9.11
C HIS A 166 13.78 24.37 -10.41
N SER A 167 13.14 25.43 -10.90
CA SER A 167 12.67 25.54 -12.28
C SER A 167 13.87 25.78 -13.20
N HIS A 168 14.33 24.74 -13.90
CA HIS A 168 15.27 24.90 -15.01
C HIS A 168 14.51 25.38 -16.25
N SER A 169 14.38 26.69 -16.40
CA SER A 169 14.02 27.33 -17.67
C SER A 169 15.26 27.41 -18.57
N HIS A 170 15.37 26.54 -19.57
CA HIS A 170 16.37 26.71 -20.62
C HIS A 170 15.83 27.68 -21.69
N SER A 171 16.16 28.95 -21.51
CA SER A 171 16.09 29.98 -22.53
C SER A 171 17.44 30.04 -23.25
N HIS A 172 17.50 29.62 -24.50
CA HIS A 172 18.60 29.96 -25.40
C HIS A 172 18.03 30.75 -26.58
N SER A 173 18.32 32.05 -26.58
CA SER A 173 18.16 32.93 -27.73
C SER A 173 19.51 33.60 -28.03
N GLN A 174 19.69 33.92 -29.32
CA GLN A 174 20.82 34.62 -29.96
C GLN A 174 22.07 33.75 -30.13
N GLY A 175 22.57 33.38 -31.32
CA GLY A 175 22.40 33.92 -32.66
C GLY A 175 23.79 34.22 -33.21
N HIS A 176 24.20 33.61 -34.33
CA HIS A 176 25.10 34.22 -35.32
C HIS A 176 24.98 33.48 -36.66
N ASP A 177 24.86 34.33 -37.67
CA ASP A 177 24.76 34.13 -39.12
C ASP A 177 26.05 33.54 -39.71
N ASP A 178 25.92 32.88 -40.86
CA ASP A 178 26.88 32.79 -41.98
C ASP A 178 26.75 31.45 -42.75
N GLY A 179 26.41 31.55 -44.05
CA GLY A 179 27.05 30.69 -45.05
C GLY A 179 26.17 29.86 -46.00
N HIS A 180 25.75 30.51 -47.08
CA HIS A 180 25.74 30.03 -48.48
C HIS A 180 24.77 28.93 -48.97
N LEU A 181 24.04 29.34 -50.01
CA LEU A 181 23.30 28.59 -51.03
C LEU A 181 24.21 27.68 -51.89
N HIS A 182 23.66 26.58 -52.43
CA HIS A 182 23.72 26.07 -53.82
C HIS A 182 23.15 24.62 -53.79
N ASP A 183 21.98 24.34 -54.34
CA ASP A 183 21.59 24.14 -55.75
C ASP A 183 21.63 22.67 -56.22
N ASN A 184 20.48 22.25 -56.73
CA ASN A 184 20.13 21.20 -57.70
C ASN A 184 20.65 19.75 -57.61
N GLY A 185 19.67 18.83 -57.63
CA GLY A 185 19.86 17.42 -57.97
C GLY A 185 18.55 16.66 -58.18
N HIS A 186 17.83 16.96 -59.27
CA HIS A 186 16.75 16.12 -59.80
C HIS A 186 17.33 14.80 -60.37
N ALA A 187 16.64 13.68 -60.12
CA ALA A 187 16.72 12.50 -60.97
C ALA A 187 15.34 11.85 -61.10
N HIS A 188 14.91 11.72 -62.35
CA HIS A 188 13.66 11.13 -62.83
C HIS A 188 13.80 9.61 -63.04
N GLY A 189 12.64 8.93 -63.11
CA GLY A 189 12.45 7.75 -63.97
C GLY A 189 12.53 6.42 -63.26
#